data_AF-A0A7C3Z793-F1
#
_entry.id   AF-A0A7C3Z793-F1
#
_cell.length_a   1.000
_cell.length_b   1.000
_cell.length_c   1.000
_cell.angle_alpha   90.00
_cell.angle_beta   90.00
_cell.angle_gamma   90.00
#
_symmetry.space_group_name_H-M   'P 1'
#
loop_
_entity.id
_entity.type
_entity.pdbx_description
1 polymer ?
#
loop_
_entity_poly.entity_id
_entity_poly.type
_entity_poly.pdbx_seq_one_letter_code
_entity_poly.pdbx_strand_id
1 'polypeptide(L)'
;MEQKDISAGIKKFLWEIRLGAFLVGLSCALFYIHFAIFRQGGFIRLYLLYDIAFIPVQILVISLIVEKVFAEREKTLMLRKLNMVISTFYNAIGTDLIRDLMTFGIGPEKISQDLVVKQGWTPRDFYAKKKALAEYPIIFDSRVADLERVRMRLIEERGFLLRLLENPVLLEHEEFTDMLFAVFHLADELSHRQSVTGLPETDHIHISTDMKRAYLALVTGWISYIFYLKQNYPYLFSLALRTNPFDKNASVIVK
;
A
#
# COMPACT_ATOMS: atom_id res chain seq x y z
N MET A 1 25.70 -3.21 -10.09
CA MET A 1 24.86 -2.22 -9.38
C MET A 1 25.62 -1.60 -8.21
N GLU A 2 26.36 -2.40 -7.44
CA GLU A 2 27.16 -2.01 -6.27
C GLU A 2 28.15 -0.84 -6.44
N GLN A 3 28.89 -0.78 -7.56
CA GLN A 3 29.92 0.25 -7.78
C GLN A 3 29.34 1.67 -8.02
N LYS A 4 28.09 1.75 -8.51
CA LYS A 4 27.42 3.02 -8.84
C LYS A 4 26.80 3.68 -7.60
N ASP A 5 26.32 2.86 -6.66
CA ASP A 5 25.79 3.31 -5.38
C ASP A 5 26.89 3.81 -4.43
N ILE A 6 28.06 3.15 -4.42
CA ILE A 6 29.24 3.59 -3.65
C ILE A 6 29.74 4.95 -4.15
N SER A 7 29.80 5.15 -5.47
CA SER A 7 30.21 6.43 -6.08
C SER A 7 29.24 7.57 -5.74
N ALA A 8 27.94 7.30 -5.73
CA ALA A 8 26.92 8.28 -5.36
C ALA A 8 26.99 8.67 -3.87
N GLY A 9 27.23 7.70 -2.99
CA GLY A 9 27.43 7.92 -1.55
C GLY A 9 28.64 8.82 -1.25
N ILE A 10 29.78 8.55 -1.89
CA ILE A 10 31.01 9.35 -1.72
C ILE A 10 30.81 10.79 -2.22
N LYS A 11 30.12 10.99 -3.35
CA LYS A 11 29.82 12.33 -3.88
C LYS A 11 28.92 13.14 -2.95
N LYS A 12 27.91 12.51 -2.35
CA LYS A 12 26.99 13.17 -1.40
C LYS A 12 27.73 13.59 -0.12
N PHE A 13 28.56 12.70 0.42
CA PHE A 13 29.37 12.97 1.60
C PHE A 13 30.37 14.12 1.39
N LEU A 14 31.05 14.17 0.24
CA LEU A 14 31.97 15.25 -0.10
C LEU A 14 31.27 16.61 -0.28
N TRP A 15 30.01 16.61 -0.75
CA TRP A 15 29.19 17.82 -0.81
C TRP A 15 28.84 18.34 0.59
N GLU A 16 28.43 17.46 1.49
CA GLU A 16 28.07 17.82 2.87
C GLU A 16 29.26 18.44 3.61
N ILE A 17 30.46 17.86 3.45
CA ILE A 17 31.70 18.40 4.03
C ILE A 17 32.05 19.77 3.44
N ARG A 18 31.98 19.93 2.11
CA ARG A 18 32.29 21.21 1.46
C ARG A 18 31.31 22.31 1.88
N LEU A 19 30.03 21.98 1.97
CA LEU A 19 29.00 22.89 2.45
C LEU A 19 29.26 23.28 3.91
N GLY A 20 29.56 22.29 4.77
CA GLY A 20 29.93 22.54 6.17
C GLY A 20 31.13 23.47 6.29
N ALA A 21 32.22 23.19 5.57
CA ALA A 21 33.43 24.01 5.58
C ALA A 21 33.17 25.44 5.07
N PHE A 22 32.36 25.59 4.02
CA PHE A 22 31.95 26.89 3.51
C PHE A 22 31.13 27.68 4.54
N LEU A 23 30.15 27.06 5.18
CA LEU A 23 29.31 27.71 6.19
C LEU A 23 30.12 28.13 7.42
N VAL A 24 31.06 27.29 7.86
CA VAL A 24 31.99 27.64 8.94
C VAL A 24 32.88 28.82 8.54
N GLY A 25 33.45 28.78 7.34
CA GLY A 25 34.27 29.88 6.82
C GLY A 25 33.48 31.20 6.69
N LEU A 26 32.23 31.11 6.21
CA LEU A 26 31.32 32.25 6.11
C LEU A 26 30.97 32.82 7.49
N SER A 27 30.71 31.95 8.47
CA SER A 27 30.49 32.37 9.86
C SER A 27 31.69 33.12 10.42
N CYS A 28 32.91 32.57 10.28
CA CYS A 28 34.15 33.24 10.68
C CYS A 28 34.34 34.61 10.02
N ALA A 29 34.04 34.72 8.72
CA ALA A 29 34.14 35.98 7.98
C ALA A 29 33.13 37.02 8.49
N LEU A 30 31.88 36.62 8.75
CA LEU A 30 30.84 37.51 9.30
C LEU A 30 31.22 38.01 10.71
N PHE A 31 31.74 37.13 11.57
CA PHE A 31 32.25 37.52 12.88
C PHE A 31 33.42 38.51 12.80
N TYR A 32 34.34 38.31 11.85
CA TYR A 32 35.46 39.22 11.62
C TYR A 32 35.00 40.61 11.15
N ILE A 33 34.06 40.67 10.20
CA ILE A 33 33.46 41.92 9.73
C ILE A 33 32.76 42.65 10.87
N HIS A 34 31.97 41.94 11.68
CA HIS A 34 31.32 42.51 12.85
C HIS A 34 32.35 43.09 13.85
N PHE A 35 33.44 42.36 14.13
CA PHE A 35 34.52 42.87 14.98
C PHE A 35 35.19 44.13 14.41
N ALA A 36 35.46 44.15 13.10
CA ALA A 36 36.11 45.27 12.42
C ALA A 36 35.27 46.56 12.42
N ILE A 37 33.94 46.44 12.32
CA ILE A 37 33.00 47.57 12.31
C ILE A 37 32.79 48.13 13.72
N PHE A 38 32.50 47.27 14.71
CA PHE A 38 32.05 47.74 16.03
C PHE A 38 33.20 48.03 17.00
N ARG A 39 34.40 47.48 16.80
CA ARG A 39 35.66 47.71 17.57
C ARG A 39 35.55 47.71 19.11
N GLN A 40 34.43 47.25 19.69
CA GLN A 40 34.19 47.16 21.13
C GLN A 40 33.85 45.71 21.51
N GLY A 41 34.79 45.03 22.18
CA GLY A 41 34.64 43.61 22.56
C GLY A 41 33.56 43.33 23.63
N GLY A 42 32.96 44.36 24.24
CA GLY A 42 31.84 44.21 25.18
C GLY A 42 30.55 43.73 24.51
N PHE A 43 30.20 44.30 23.35
CA PHE A 43 28.99 43.93 22.61
C PHE A 43 29.03 42.49 22.11
N ILE A 44 30.16 42.03 21.58
CA ILE A 44 30.33 40.65 21.08
C ILE A 44 30.16 39.61 22.19
N ARG A 45 30.66 39.90 23.41
CA ARG A 45 30.50 39.01 24.57
C ARG A 45 29.05 38.81 24.97
N LEU A 46 28.24 39.88 24.92
CA LEU A 46 26.83 39.81 25.25
C LEU A 46 26.03 39.04 24.17
N TYR A 47 26.32 39.26 22.89
CA TYR A 47 25.71 38.51 21.79
C TYR A 47 26.04 37.01 21.85
N LEU A 48 27.29 36.64 22.12
CA LEU A 48 27.67 35.23 22.31
C LEU A 48 26.90 34.56 23.45
N LEU A 49 26.65 35.29 24.54
CA LEU A 49 25.86 34.77 25.66
C LEU A 49 24.39 34.54 25.25
N TYR A 50 23.80 35.46 24.48
CA TYR A 50 22.45 35.30 23.92
C TYR A 50 22.37 34.13 22.94
N ASP A 51 23.37 33.97 22.06
CA ASP A 51 23.44 32.85 21.12
C ASP A 51 23.49 31.52 21.88
N ILE A 52 24.37 31.40 22.89
CA ILE A 52 24.47 30.20 23.74
C ILE A 52 23.14 29.93 24.46
N ALA A 53 22.50 30.97 25.00
CA ALA A 53 21.20 30.85 25.66
C ALA A 53 20.07 30.45 24.68
N PHE A 54 20.22 30.75 23.39
CA PHE A 54 19.25 30.41 22.34
C PHE A 54 19.49 29.02 21.70
N ILE A 55 20.68 28.44 21.85
CA ILE A 55 21.00 27.08 21.35
C ILE A 55 19.92 26.04 21.72
N PRO A 56 19.39 25.96 22.95
CA PRO A 56 18.35 24.99 23.29
C PRO A 56 17.09 25.13 22.43
N VAL A 57 16.65 26.38 22.16
CA VAL A 57 15.50 26.66 21.30
C VAL A 57 15.81 26.30 19.85
N GLN A 58 17.01 26.61 19.37
CA GLN A 58 17.45 26.27 18.03
C GLN A 58 17.50 24.75 17.81
N ILE A 59 18.07 23.99 18.76
CA ILE A 59 18.11 22.53 18.72
C ILE A 59 16.70 21.97 18.70
N LEU A 60 15.78 22.49 19.54
CA LEU A 60 14.38 22.06 19.56
C LEU A 60 13.72 22.26 18.19
N VAL A 61 13.82 23.45 17.61
CA VAL A 61 13.21 23.76 16.31
C VAL A 61 13.78 22.88 15.20
N ILE A 62 15.11 22.75 15.14
CA ILE A 62 15.77 21.91 14.12
C ILE A 62 15.35 20.45 14.30
N SER A 63 15.34 19.94 15.54
CA SER A 63 14.97 18.54 15.83
C SER A 63 13.55 18.25 15.40
N LEU A 64 12.58 19.11 15.72
CA LEU A 64 11.18 18.95 15.32
C LEU A 64 10.99 18.97 13.79
N ILE A 65 11.69 19.86 13.09
CA ILE A 65 11.63 19.93 11.62
C ILE A 65 12.23 18.66 11.02
N VAL A 66 13.39 18.23 11.53
CA VAL A 66 14.11 17.05 11.04
C VAL A 66 13.27 15.80 11.27
N GLU A 67 12.74 15.60 12.48
CA GLU A 67 11.86 14.49 12.84
C GLU A 67 10.64 14.41 11.92
N LYS A 68 9.97 15.54 11.69
CA LYS A 68 8.81 15.58 10.78
C LYS A 68 9.17 15.20 9.35
N VAL A 69 10.30 15.69 8.83
CA VAL A 69 10.76 15.34 7.47
C VAL A 69 11.12 13.86 7.38
N PHE A 70 11.75 13.28 8.41
CA PHE A 70 12.05 11.85 8.46
C PHE A 70 10.77 11.01 8.51
N ALA A 71 9.82 11.36 9.38
CA ALA A 71 8.55 10.65 9.51
C ALA A 71 7.76 10.61 8.19
N GLU A 72 7.67 11.73 7.47
CA GLU A 72 6.97 11.77 6.17
C GLU A 72 7.66 10.90 5.10
N ARG A 73 9.00 10.88 5.10
CA ARG A 73 9.76 10.01 4.20
C ARG A 73 9.56 8.53 4.52
N GLU A 74 9.63 8.17 5.79
CA GLU A 74 9.42 6.81 6.26
C GLU A 74 8.02 6.31 5.90
N LYS A 75 6.99 7.11 6.19
CA LYS A 75 5.61 6.84 5.80
C LYS A 75 5.47 6.63 4.29
N THR A 76 6.10 7.47 3.48
CA THR A 76 6.07 7.34 2.01
C THR A 76 6.74 6.04 1.54
N LEU A 77 7.89 5.68 2.13
CA LEU A 77 8.60 4.45 1.80
C LEU A 77 7.80 3.21 2.20
N MET A 78 7.19 3.25 3.38
CA MET A 78 6.31 2.19 3.86
C MET A 78 5.10 2.01 2.93
N LEU A 79 4.40 3.09 2.57
CA LEU A 79 3.29 3.04 1.62
C LEU A 79 3.69 2.42 0.28
N ARG A 80 4.89 2.74 -0.22
CA ARG A 80 5.42 2.11 -1.46
C ARG A 80 5.66 0.61 -1.28
N LYS A 81 6.27 0.20 -0.17
CA LYS A 81 6.49 -1.23 0.14
C LYS A 81 5.16 -1.97 0.24
N LEU A 82 4.18 -1.42 0.96
CA LEU A 82 2.86 -2.01 1.07
C LEU A 82 2.25 -2.22 -0.31
N ASN A 83 2.21 -1.18 -1.14
CA ASN A 83 1.60 -1.29 -2.46
C ASN A 83 2.32 -2.30 -3.37
N MET A 84 3.62 -2.52 -3.19
CA MET A 84 4.34 -3.61 -3.85
C MET A 84 3.81 -4.98 -3.40
N VAL A 85 3.59 -5.18 -2.10
CA VAL A 85 2.99 -6.40 -1.54
C VAL A 85 1.56 -6.61 -2.07
N ILE A 86 0.73 -5.57 -2.07
CA ILE A 86 -0.63 -5.58 -2.64
C ILE A 86 -0.59 -5.99 -4.13
N SER A 87 0.35 -5.41 -4.88
CA SER A 87 0.53 -5.73 -6.30
C SER A 87 0.91 -7.19 -6.51
N THR A 88 1.82 -7.73 -5.69
CA THR A 88 2.21 -9.14 -5.74
C THR A 88 1.02 -10.05 -5.44
N PHE A 89 0.21 -9.72 -4.44
CA PHE A 89 -1.01 -10.49 -4.11
C PHE A 89 -2.01 -10.53 -5.27
N TYR A 90 -2.39 -9.37 -5.83
CA TYR A 90 -3.39 -9.32 -6.90
C TYR A 90 -2.91 -9.94 -8.22
N ASN A 91 -1.61 -9.85 -8.51
CA ASN A 91 -1.02 -10.50 -9.68
C ASN A 91 -0.88 -12.01 -9.52
N ALA A 92 -0.63 -12.51 -8.30
CA ALA A 92 -0.45 -13.93 -8.05
C ALA A 92 -1.79 -14.65 -7.93
N ILE A 93 -2.68 -14.19 -7.04
CA ILE A 93 -3.91 -14.93 -6.71
C ILE A 93 -5.16 -14.05 -6.72
N GLY A 94 -5.05 -12.78 -6.30
CA GLY A 94 -6.22 -11.99 -5.91
C GLY A 94 -7.21 -11.76 -7.06
N THR A 95 -6.72 -11.50 -8.27
CA THR A 95 -7.58 -11.27 -9.43
C THR A 95 -8.31 -12.54 -9.86
N ASP A 96 -7.62 -13.68 -9.86
CA ASP A 96 -8.21 -14.96 -10.24
C ASP A 96 -9.19 -15.46 -9.17
N LEU A 97 -8.87 -15.25 -7.89
CA LEU A 97 -9.76 -15.58 -6.78
C LEU A 97 -11.05 -14.75 -6.81
N ILE A 98 -11.00 -13.48 -7.23
CA ILE A 98 -12.21 -12.70 -7.49
C ILE A 98 -13.08 -13.37 -8.56
N ARG A 99 -12.49 -13.82 -9.67
CA ARG A 99 -13.24 -14.49 -10.75
C ARG A 99 -13.84 -15.81 -10.27
N ASP A 100 -13.09 -16.58 -9.49
CA ASP A 100 -13.54 -17.86 -8.92
C ASP A 100 -14.70 -17.63 -7.93
N LEU A 101 -14.59 -16.67 -7.01
CA LEU A 101 -15.65 -16.38 -6.04
C LEU A 101 -16.89 -15.76 -6.71
N MET A 102 -16.72 -15.01 -7.79
CA MET A 102 -17.83 -14.40 -8.53
C MET A 102 -18.83 -15.45 -9.04
N THR A 103 -18.40 -16.70 -9.33
CA THR A 103 -19.32 -17.75 -9.81
C THR A 103 -20.29 -18.26 -8.73
N PHE A 104 -20.05 -17.95 -7.45
CA PHE A 104 -20.91 -18.34 -6.32
C PHE A 104 -21.90 -17.24 -5.93
N GLY A 105 -21.77 -16.05 -6.52
CA GLY A 105 -22.67 -14.93 -6.28
C GLY A 105 -24.02 -15.16 -6.94
N ILE A 106 -25.08 -15.24 -6.14
CA ILE A 106 -26.47 -15.21 -6.59
C ILE A 106 -26.95 -13.75 -6.52
N GLY A 107 -27.20 -13.15 -7.69
CA GLY A 107 -27.70 -11.78 -7.79
C GLY A 107 -27.79 -11.32 -9.24
N PRO A 108 -28.40 -10.14 -9.51
CA PRO A 108 -28.47 -9.62 -10.86
C PRO A 108 -27.05 -9.38 -11.39
N GLU A 109 -26.77 -9.85 -12.60
CA GLU A 109 -25.50 -9.73 -13.34
C GLU A 109 -24.94 -8.30 -13.44
N LYS A 110 -25.71 -7.31 -12.99
CA LYS A 110 -25.40 -5.88 -12.91
C LYS A 110 -24.11 -5.55 -12.15
N ILE A 111 -23.69 -6.31 -11.13
CA ILE A 111 -22.42 -6.02 -10.42
C ILE A 111 -21.24 -6.06 -11.38
N SER A 112 -21.18 -7.10 -12.21
CA SER A 112 -20.06 -7.28 -13.15
C SER A 112 -19.96 -6.11 -14.12
N GLN A 113 -21.08 -5.63 -14.66
CA GLN A 113 -21.11 -4.51 -15.60
C GLN A 113 -20.77 -3.16 -14.96
N ASP A 114 -21.18 -2.97 -13.70
CA ASP A 114 -20.95 -1.77 -12.92
C ASP A 114 -19.54 -1.64 -12.33
N LEU A 115 -18.80 -2.74 -12.25
CA LEU A 115 -17.42 -2.82 -11.76
C LEU A 115 -16.37 -2.82 -12.88
N VAL A 116 -16.78 -2.71 -14.15
CA VAL A 116 -15.84 -2.51 -15.25
C VAL A 116 -15.22 -1.12 -15.13
N VAL A 117 -14.03 -1.07 -14.51
CA VAL A 117 -13.23 0.14 -14.41
C VAL A 117 -12.92 0.66 -15.81
N LYS A 118 -13.16 1.96 -16.03
CA LYS A 118 -12.87 2.63 -17.30
C LYS A 118 -11.64 3.52 -17.15
N GLN A 119 -10.88 3.69 -18.24
CA GLN A 119 -9.74 4.61 -18.29
C GLN A 119 -10.07 6.01 -17.73
N GLY A 120 -11.27 6.53 -18.03
CA GLY A 120 -11.72 7.87 -17.62
C GLY A 120 -12.10 8.05 -16.15
N TRP A 121 -12.07 7.02 -15.30
CA TRP A 121 -12.51 7.15 -13.91
C TRP A 121 -11.68 8.15 -13.10
N THR A 122 -12.34 9.13 -12.49
CA THR A 122 -11.76 10.10 -11.58
C THR A 122 -11.62 9.51 -10.17
N PRO A 123 -10.81 10.10 -9.25
CA PRO A 123 -10.76 9.67 -7.85
C PRO A 123 -12.15 9.59 -7.19
N ARG A 124 -13.09 10.47 -7.59
CA ARG A 124 -14.47 10.47 -7.09
C ARG A 124 -15.24 9.21 -7.51
N ASP A 125 -15.01 8.72 -8.73
CA ASP A 125 -15.66 7.52 -9.25
C ASP A 125 -15.19 6.27 -8.49
N PHE A 126 -13.89 6.15 -8.20
CA PHE A 126 -13.34 5.08 -7.37
C PHE A 126 -13.95 5.09 -5.97
N TYR A 127 -14.02 6.25 -5.32
CA TYR A 127 -14.61 6.38 -3.98
C TYR A 127 -16.12 6.04 -3.98
N ALA A 128 -16.86 6.56 -4.95
CA ALA A 128 -18.29 6.30 -5.08
C ALA A 128 -18.58 4.80 -5.28
N LYS A 129 -17.79 4.12 -6.11
CA LYS A 129 -17.96 2.67 -6.31
C LYS A 129 -17.57 1.84 -5.12
N LYS A 130 -16.49 2.20 -4.42
CA LYS A 130 -16.12 1.54 -3.16
C LYS A 130 -17.24 1.64 -2.12
N LYS A 131 -17.87 2.82 -2.00
CA LYS A 131 -19.02 3.01 -1.09
C LYS A 131 -20.24 2.18 -1.54
N ALA A 132 -20.55 2.16 -2.83
CA ALA A 132 -21.68 1.39 -3.36
C ALA A 132 -21.53 -0.12 -3.13
N LEU A 133 -20.31 -0.66 -3.12
CA LEU A 133 -20.04 -2.06 -2.83
C LEU A 133 -20.36 -2.47 -1.40
N ALA A 134 -20.14 -1.58 -0.43
CA ALA A 134 -20.41 -1.87 0.98
C ALA A 134 -21.91 -2.12 1.25
N GLU A 135 -22.78 -1.50 0.46
CA GLU A 135 -24.24 -1.60 0.59
C GLU A 135 -24.85 -2.59 -0.41
N TYR A 136 -24.04 -3.26 -1.24
CA TYR A 136 -24.58 -4.10 -2.31
C TYR A 136 -25.16 -5.42 -1.75
N PRO A 137 -26.44 -5.74 -2.02
CA PRO A 137 -27.07 -6.97 -1.54
C PRO A 137 -26.64 -8.18 -2.37
N ILE A 138 -25.39 -8.65 -2.16
CA ILE A 138 -24.91 -9.90 -2.75
C ILE A 138 -25.28 -11.07 -1.85
N ILE A 139 -25.86 -12.11 -2.45
CA ILE A 139 -26.06 -13.41 -1.81
C ILE A 139 -25.00 -14.35 -2.37
N PHE A 140 -24.40 -15.17 -1.52
CA PHE A 140 -23.49 -16.22 -1.92
C PHE A 140 -24.12 -17.57 -1.59
N ASP A 141 -23.89 -18.55 -2.43
CA ASP A 141 -24.24 -19.94 -2.16
C ASP A 141 -23.09 -20.84 -2.61
N SER A 142 -22.47 -21.53 -1.66
CA SER A 142 -21.33 -22.43 -1.90
C SER A 142 -21.66 -23.65 -2.78
N ARG A 143 -22.95 -23.92 -3.05
CA ARG A 143 -23.41 -25.09 -3.81
C ARG A 143 -23.58 -24.84 -5.31
N VAL A 144 -23.62 -23.58 -5.75
CA VAL A 144 -23.98 -23.25 -7.14
C VAL A 144 -22.82 -23.36 -8.13
N ALA A 145 -21.60 -23.51 -7.64
CA ALA A 145 -20.39 -23.63 -8.45
C ALA A 145 -19.39 -24.61 -7.81
N ASP A 146 -18.24 -24.80 -8.47
CA ASP A 146 -17.23 -25.78 -8.09
C ASP A 146 -16.41 -25.34 -6.87
N LEU A 147 -16.93 -25.65 -5.68
CA LEU A 147 -16.28 -25.34 -4.40
C LEU A 147 -14.95 -26.09 -4.23
N GLU A 148 -14.81 -27.28 -4.81
CA GLU A 148 -13.60 -28.09 -4.70
C GLU A 148 -12.45 -27.43 -5.45
N ARG A 149 -12.70 -26.84 -6.63
CA ARG A 149 -11.71 -26.03 -7.35
C ARG A 149 -11.20 -24.85 -6.52
N VAL A 150 -12.09 -24.13 -5.84
CA VAL A 150 -11.70 -22.99 -4.97
C VAL A 150 -10.87 -23.49 -3.78
N ARG A 151 -11.31 -24.58 -3.15
CA ARG A 151 -10.58 -25.23 -2.05
C ARG A 151 -9.16 -25.62 -2.46
N MET A 152 -8.99 -26.34 -3.58
CA MET A 152 -7.67 -26.76 -4.05
C MET A 152 -6.73 -25.57 -4.27
N ARG A 153 -7.21 -24.51 -4.95
CA ARG A 153 -6.43 -23.29 -5.16
C ARG A 153 -6.01 -22.64 -3.84
N LEU A 154 -6.93 -22.48 -2.89
CA LEU A 154 -6.63 -21.85 -1.60
C LEU A 154 -5.67 -22.68 -0.75
N ILE A 155 -5.72 -24.01 -0.85
CA ILE A 155 -4.76 -24.91 -0.20
C ILE A 155 -3.36 -24.74 -0.80
N GLU A 156 -3.25 -24.70 -2.13
CA GLU A 156 -1.97 -24.46 -2.84
C GLU A 156 -1.35 -23.12 -2.45
N GLU A 157 -2.17 -22.07 -2.35
CA GLU A 157 -1.73 -20.71 -2.05
C GLU A 157 -1.58 -20.41 -0.54
N ARG A 158 -1.93 -21.34 0.34
CA ARG A 158 -1.89 -21.14 1.81
C ARG A 158 -0.51 -20.71 2.29
N GLY A 159 0.56 -21.33 1.76
CA GLY A 159 1.93 -20.95 2.10
C GLY A 159 2.30 -19.54 1.61
N PHE A 160 1.75 -19.09 0.48
CA PHE A 160 1.93 -17.72 -0.01
C PHE A 160 1.18 -16.71 0.87
N LEU A 161 -0.07 -17.00 1.25
CA LEU A 161 -0.86 -16.17 2.16
C LEU A 161 -0.18 -15.98 3.52
N LEU A 162 0.36 -17.06 4.10
CA LEU A 162 1.11 -17.00 5.37
C LEU A 162 2.34 -16.10 5.27
N ARG A 163 3.15 -16.25 4.21
CA ARG A 163 4.33 -15.38 3.99
C ARG A 163 3.95 -13.90 3.81
N LEU A 164 2.77 -13.62 3.26
CA LEU A 164 2.27 -12.25 3.20
C LEU A 164 1.93 -11.75 4.61
N LEU A 165 1.19 -12.51 5.41
CA LEU A 165 0.83 -12.16 6.80
C LEU A 165 2.05 -11.94 7.70
N GLU A 166 3.17 -12.62 7.45
CA GLU A 166 4.44 -12.42 8.16
C GLU A 166 5.11 -11.07 7.84
N ASN A 167 4.64 -10.34 6.81
CA ASN A 167 5.25 -9.08 6.41
C ASN A 167 4.88 -7.94 7.39
N PRO A 168 5.86 -7.33 8.08
CA PRO A 168 5.59 -6.33 9.12
C PRO A 168 4.92 -5.06 8.57
N VAL A 169 5.05 -4.78 7.27
CA VAL A 169 4.44 -3.61 6.62
C VAL A 169 2.91 -3.72 6.55
N LEU A 170 2.34 -4.92 6.69
CA LEU A 170 0.89 -5.12 6.65
C LEU A 170 0.18 -4.60 7.90
N LEU A 171 0.83 -4.64 9.06
CA LEU A 171 0.20 -4.31 10.35
C LEU A 171 -0.32 -2.87 10.44
N GLU A 172 0.12 -1.99 9.54
CA GLU A 172 -0.26 -0.57 9.53
C GLU A 172 -1.43 -0.23 8.59
N HIS A 173 -1.93 -1.19 7.79
CA HIS A 173 -3.00 -0.96 6.83
C HIS A 173 -4.21 -1.88 7.03
N GLU A 174 -5.22 -1.38 7.72
CA GLU A 174 -6.44 -2.12 8.07
C GLU A 174 -7.10 -2.78 6.86
N GLU A 175 -7.36 -2.05 5.76
CA GLU A 175 -8.13 -2.59 4.63
C GLU A 175 -7.50 -3.81 3.94
N PHE A 176 -6.20 -3.76 3.62
CA PHE A 176 -5.55 -4.88 2.94
C PHE A 176 -5.32 -6.04 3.91
N THR A 177 -5.00 -5.74 5.17
CA THR A 177 -4.81 -6.74 6.21
C THR A 177 -6.12 -7.47 6.51
N ASP A 178 -7.23 -6.76 6.64
CA ASP A 178 -8.56 -7.35 6.80
C ASP A 178 -8.96 -8.21 5.60
N MET A 179 -8.63 -7.76 4.38
CA MET A 179 -8.85 -8.55 3.17
C MET A 179 -8.01 -9.84 3.20
N LEU A 180 -6.72 -9.75 3.52
CA LEU A 180 -5.84 -10.90 3.58
C LEU A 180 -6.29 -11.89 4.66
N PHE A 181 -6.73 -11.40 5.82
CA PHE A 181 -7.33 -12.22 6.86
C PHE A 181 -8.63 -12.89 6.40
N ALA A 182 -9.53 -12.17 5.72
CA ALA A 182 -10.77 -12.77 5.21
C ALA A 182 -10.50 -13.90 4.21
N VAL A 183 -9.54 -13.73 3.31
CA VAL A 183 -9.11 -14.77 2.38
C VAL A 183 -8.43 -15.92 3.11
N PHE A 184 -7.58 -15.62 4.09
CA PHE A 184 -6.89 -16.65 4.88
C PHE A 184 -7.87 -17.47 5.72
N HIS A 185 -8.88 -16.85 6.34
CA HIS A 185 -9.92 -17.56 7.09
C HIS A 185 -10.70 -18.53 6.20
N LEU A 186 -11.10 -18.10 5.00
CA LEU A 186 -11.75 -18.98 4.03
C LEU A 186 -10.83 -20.14 3.62
N ALA A 187 -9.55 -19.85 3.35
CA ALA A 187 -8.56 -20.87 3.01
C ALA A 187 -8.36 -21.87 4.14
N ASP A 188 -8.27 -21.39 5.39
CA ASP A 188 -8.04 -22.21 6.57
C ASP A 188 -9.26 -23.10 6.84
N GLU A 189 -10.48 -22.56 6.80
CA GLU A 189 -11.72 -23.34 6.97
C GLU A 189 -11.81 -24.46 5.92
N LEU A 190 -11.60 -24.15 4.63
CA LEU A 190 -11.67 -25.13 3.56
C LEU A 190 -10.54 -26.17 3.61
N SER A 191 -9.37 -25.80 4.13
CA SER A 191 -8.22 -26.71 4.27
C SER A 191 -8.40 -27.76 5.36
N HIS A 192 -9.14 -27.45 6.43
CA HIS A 192 -9.43 -28.39 7.51
C HIS A 192 -10.50 -29.44 7.13
N ARG A 193 -11.22 -29.21 6.04
CA ARG A 193 -12.24 -30.14 5.53
C ARG A 193 -11.56 -31.16 4.60
N GLN A 194 -11.77 -32.45 4.85
CA GLN A 194 -11.27 -33.52 3.99
C GLN A 194 -11.99 -33.57 2.64
N SER A 195 -13.28 -33.24 2.65
CA SER A 195 -14.15 -33.12 1.47
C SER A 195 -15.11 -31.95 1.65
N VAL A 196 -15.52 -31.35 0.54
CA VAL A 196 -16.61 -30.36 0.47
C VAL A 196 -17.90 -30.94 -0.10
N THR A 197 -17.93 -32.26 -0.35
CA THR A 197 -19.13 -32.98 -0.80
C THR A 197 -19.94 -33.48 0.39
N GLY A 198 -21.27 -33.38 0.31
CA GLY A 198 -22.18 -33.91 1.33
C GLY A 198 -22.12 -33.19 2.68
N LEU A 199 -21.71 -31.92 2.69
CA LEU A 199 -21.70 -31.11 3.91
C LEU A 199 -23.12 -30.85 4.43
N PRO A 200 -23.31 -30.74 5.76
CA PRO A 200 -24.58 -30.28 6.33
C PRO A 200 -24.94 -28.86 5.84
N GLU A 201 -26.23 -28.53 5.86
CA GLU A 201 -26.72 -27.21 5.45
C GLU A 201 -26.07 -26.06 6.23
N THR A 202 -25.84 -26.27 7.53
CA THR A 202 -25.18 -25.28 8.39
C THR A 202 -23.77 -24.93 7.89
N ASP A 203 -23.00 -25.93 7.44
CA ASP A 203 -21.66 -25.72 6.89
C ASP A 203 -21.72 -24.95 5.57
N HIS A 204 -22.66 -25.28 4.69
CA HIS A 204 -22.87 -24.51 3.46
C HIS A 204 -23.20 -23.05 3.73
N ILE A 205 -24.00 -22.76 4.76
CA ILE A 205 -24.32 -21.38 5.17
C ILE A 205 -23.07 -20.65 5.68
N HIS A 206 -22.25 -21.30 6.51
CA HIS A 206 -21.00 -20.73 7.03
C HIS A 206 -20.01 -20.43 5.90
N ILE A 207 -19.71 -21.40 5.04
CA ILE A 207 -18.80 -21.23 3.90
C ILE A 207 -19.29 -20.10 2.99
N SER A 208 -20.60 -20.05 2.69
CA SER A 208 -21.16 -19.00 1.83
C SER A 208 -20.99 -17.61 2.44
N THR A 209 -21.09 -17.51 3.78
CA THR A 209 -20.87 -16.25 4.51
C THR A 209 -19.42 -15.81 4.44
N ASP A 210 -18.47 -16.73 4.63
CA ASP A 210 -17.04 -16.44 4.57
C ASP A 210 -16.57 -16.14 3.13
N MET A 211 -17.12 -16.83 2.13
CA MET A 211 -16.91 -16.51 0.72
C MET A 211 -17.41 -15.10 0.38
N LYS A 212 -18.60 -14.71 0.86
CA LYS A 212 -19.11 -13.34 0.68
C LYS A 212 -18.18 -12.31 1.33
N ARG A 213 -17.71 -12.58 2.55
CA ARG A 213 -16.79 -11.68 3.27
C ARG A 213 -15.48 -11.51 2.51
N ALA A 214 -14.86 -12.62 2.12
CA ALA A 214 -13.61 -12.61 1.35
C ALA A 214 -13.80 -11.90 0.00
N TYR A 215 -14.87 -12.19 -0.73
CA TYR A 215 -15.17 -11.55 -2.01
C TYR A 215 -15.34 -10.04 -1.87
N LEU A 216 -16.17 -9.56 -0.94
CA LEU A 216 -16.38 -8.12 -0.76
C LEU A 216 -15.08 -7.39 -0.39
N ALA A 217 -14.26 -7.99 0.47
CA ALA A 217 -12.97 -7.43 0.85
C ALA A 217 -11.98 -7.42 -0.34
N LEU A 218 -11.92 -8.51 -1.12
CA LEU A 218 -11.12 -8.61 -2.34
C LEU A 218 -11.50 -7.56 -3.38
N VAL A 219 -12.78 -7.41 -3.69
CA VAL A 219 -13.23 -6.44 -4.69
C VAL A 219 -12.97 -5.00 -4.22
N THR A 220 -13.23 -4.72 -2.94
CA THR A 220 -12.96 -3.41 -2.33
C THR A 220 -11.48 -3.07 -2.40
N GLY A 221 -10.61 -4.00 -2.00
CA GLY A 221 -9.17 -3.84 -2.07
C GLY A 221 -8.66 -3.75 -3.51
N TRP A 222 -9.30 -4.45 -4.46
CA TRP A 222 -8.94 -4.40 -5.87
C TRP A 222 -9.22 -3.01 -6.47
N ILE A 223 -10.34 -2.37 -6.12
CA ILE A 223 -10.62 -0.98 -6.53
C ILE A 223 -9.54 -0.02 -5.99
N SER A 224 -9.16 -0.16 -4.71
CA SER A 224 -8.08 0.61 -4.09
C SER A 224 -6.73 0.38 -4.81
N TYR A 225 -6.42 -0.87 -5.14
CA TYR A 225 -5.23 -1.27 -5.89
C TYR A 225 -5.20 -0.65 -7.31
N ILE A 226 -6.29 -0.75 -8.06
CA ILE A 226 -6.39 -0.18 -9.41
C ILE A 226 -6.26 1.34 -9.39
N PHE A 227 -6.86 2.00 -8.39
CA PHE A 227 -6.68 3.43 -8.19
C PHE A 227 -5.21 3.79 -7.94
N TYR A 228 -4.52 3.03 -7.08
CA TYR A 228 -3.11 3.22 -6.82
C TYR A 228 -2.24 3.05 -8.08
N LEU A 229 -2.49 2.00 -8.87
CA LEU A 229 -1.80 1.78 -10.13
C LEU A 229 -2.00 2.94 -11.09
N LYS A 230 -3.23 3.47 -11.18
CA LYS A 230 -3.52 4.61 -12.06
C LYS A 230 -2.64 5.83 -11.74
N GLN A 231 -2.40 6.10 -10.46
CA GLN A 231 -1.64 7.27 -10.02
C GLN A 231 -0.13 7.08 -10.14
N ASN A 232 0.37 5.86 -9.92
CA ASN A 232 1.81 5.63 -9.71
C ASN A 232 2.46 4.75 -10.78
N TYR A 233 1.69 3.90 -11.46
CA TYR A 233 2.19 2.92 -12.43
C TYR A 233 1.24 2.79 -13.64
N PRO A 234 1.15 3.80 -14.52
CA PRO A 234 0.20 3.81 -15.65
C PRO A 234 0.28 2.58 -16.57
N TYR A 235 1.49 2.02 -16.75
CA TYR A 235 1.69 0.78 -17.51
C TYR A 235 0.99 -0.42 -16.87
N LEU A 236 1.15 -0.59 -15.55
CA LEU A 236 0.48 -1.68 -14.81
C LEU A 236 -1.03 -1.46 -14.76
N PHE A 237 -1.48 -0.21 -14.63
CA PHE A 237 -2.90 0.13 -14.73
C PHE A 237 -3.50 -0.30 -16.07
N SER A 238 -2.80 -0.02 -17.19
CA SER A 238 -3.25 -0.47 -18.52
C SER A 238 -3.33 -1.99 -18.63
N LEU A 239 -2.40 -2.73 -18.01
CA LEU A 239 -2.47 -4.19 -17.97
C LEU A 239 -3.67 -4.67 -17.15
N ALA A 240 -3.86 -4.09 -15.95
CA ALA A 240 -4.93 -4.48 -15.04
C ALA A 240 -6.34 -4.16 -15.58
N LEU A 241 -6.49 -3.14 -16.42
CA LEU A 241 -7.73 -2.89 -17.16
C LEU A 241 -8.03 -3.99 -18.19
N ARG A 242 -7.00 -4.53 -18.86
CA ARG A 242 -7.17 -5.60 -19.85
C ARG A 242 -7.44 -6.96 -19.22
N THR A 243 -6.99 -7.18 -17.99
CA THR A 243 -7.21 -8.41 -17.21
C THR A 243 -8.29 -8.26 -16.15
N ASN A 244 -9.11 -7.20 -16.26
CA ASN A 244 -10.16 -6.86 -15.30
C ASN A 244 -11.06 -8.09 -15.03
N PRO A 245 -11.18 -8.55 -13.77
CA PRO A 245 -11.93 -9.74 -13.44
C PRO A 245 -13.44 -9.63 -13.71
N PHE A 246 -13.94 -8.41 -13.92
CA PHE A 246 -15.36 -8.13 -14.22
C PHE A 246 -15.65 -7.97 -15.72
N ASP A 247 -14.63 -7.90 -16.58
CA ASP A 247 -14.81 -7.83 -18.03
C ASP A 247 -14.80 -9.25 -18.64
N LYS A 248 -15.95 -9.70 -19.15
CA LYS A 248 -16.11 -11.00 -19.82
C LYS A 248 -15.30 -11.12 -21.12
N ASN A 249 -14.84 -10.01 -21.70
CA ASN A 249 -14.02 -9.97 -22.92
C ASN A 249 -12.54 -9.63 -22.67
N ALA A 250 -12.11 -9.64 -21.40
CA ALA A 250 -10.73 -9.36 -21.01
C ALA A 250 -9.73 -10.21 -21.83
N SER A 251 -8.79 -9.56 -22.52
CA SER A 251 -7.71 -10.22 -23.26
C SER A 251 -6.38 -9.50 -23.03
N VAL A 252 -5.34 -10.28 -22.74
CA VAL A 252 -3.97 -9.78 -22.52
C VAL A 252 -3.33 -9.33 -23.83
N ILE A 253 -3.81 -9.82 -24.98
CA ILE A 253 -3.23 -9.56 -26.30
C ILE A 253 -3.66 -8.18 -26.81
N VAL A 254 -2.68 -7.34 -27.16
CA VAL A 254 -2.93 -6.08 -27.87
C VAL A 254 -3.34 -6.42 -29.30
N LYS A 255 -4.56 -6.03 -29.70
CA LYS A 255 -4.96 -5.98 -31.10
C LYS A 255 -4.67 -4.61 -31.68
#